data_AF-A0A508ADN7-F1
#
_entry.id   AF-A0A508ADN7-F1
#
_cell.length_a   1.000
_cell.length_b   1.000
_cell.length_c   1.000
_cell.angle_alpha   90.00
_cell.angle_beta   90.00
_cell.angle_gamma   90.00
#
_symmetry.space_group_name_H-M   'P 1'
#
loop_
_entity.id
_entity.type
_entity.pdbx_description
1 polymer ?
#
loop_
_entity_poly.entity_id
_entity_poly.type
_entity_poly.pdbx_seq_one_letter_code
_entity_poly.pdbx_strand_id
1 'polypeptide(L)'
;MRFSDSPRDANGCDLLICSGALQYLDYELPDLLASLDASPRHVLVNLSPIHPEHGFFTLQNLGIAVCPYRVVGLPDLQARMQGLGYAIHDQWELPERHLRVPFAPSRRLDHYTGIYFRRQAPSRH
;
A
#
# COMPACT_ATOMS: atom_id res chain seq x y z
N MET A 1 11.93 5.66 20.50
CA MET A 1 10.90 5.05 19.64
C MET A 1 9.65 4.88 20.49
N ARG A 2 8.50 5.38 20.03
CA ARG A 2 7.21 5.24 20.72
C ARG A 2 6.34 4.28 19.91
N PHE A 3 5.71 3.34 20.58
CA PHE A 3 4.72 2.45 19.97
C PHE A 3 3.33 3.09 20.07
N SER A 4 2.49 2.83 19.07
CA SER A 4 1.09 3.27 19.02
C SER A 4 0.25 2.18 18.37
N ASP A 5 -1.00 2.11 18.80
CA ASP A 5 -2.08 1.29 18.24
C ASP A 5 -3.03 2.10 17.35
N SER A 6 -2.86 3.43 17.30
CA SER A 6 -3.69 4.35 16.54
C SER A 6 -2.99 4.77 15.24
N PRO A 7 -3.55 4.45 14.06
CA PRO A 7 -3.02 4.93 12.78
C PRO A 7 -3.00 6.46 12.67
N ARG A 8 -3.88 7.16 13.42
CA ARG A 8 -3.94 8.62 13.43
C ARG A 8 -2.71 9.27 14.04
N ASP A 9 -1.89 8.52 14.78
CA ASP A 9 -0.63 9.01 15.34
C ASP A 9 0.42 9.29 14.25
N ALA A 10 0.17 8.90 13.00
CA ALA A 10 0.95 9.32 11.83
C ALA A 10 0.72 10.80 11.45
N ASN A 11 -0.23 11.49 12.08
CA ASN A 11 -0.54 12.89 11.82
C ASN A 11 0.67 13.79 12.09
N GLY A 12 1.07 14.58 11.09
CA GLY A 12 2.20 15.49 11.19
C GLY A 12 3.57 14.83 11.05
N CYS A 13 3.66 13.52 10.80
CA CYS A 13 4.92 12.88 10.43
C CYS A 13 5.37 13.28 9.02
N ASP A 14 6.66 13.42 8.77
CA ASP A 14 7.19 13.74 7.43
C ASP A 14 7.19 12.54 6.48
N LEU A 15 7.42 11.34 7.02
CA LEU A 15 7.58 10.08 6.31
C LEU A 15 6.74 8.98 6.97
N LEU A 16 5.91 8.30 6.17
CA LEU A 16 5.22 7.07 6.53
C LEU A 16 5.84 5.90 5.76
N ILE A 17 6.16 4.81 6.46
CA ILE A 17 6.66 3.58 5.84
C ILE A 17 5.68 2.45 6.15
N CYS A 18 5.13 1.84 5.12
CA CYS A 18 4.28 0.66 5.19
C CYS A 18 5.02 -0.50 4.53
N SER A 19 5.55 -1.44 5.34
CA SER A 19 6.30 -2.59 4.82
C SER A 19 5.61 -3.90 5.19
N GLY A 20 5.00 -4.56 4.19
CA GLY A 20 4.36 -5.87 4.36
C GLY A 20 3.15 -5.88 5.31
N ALA A 21 2.49 -4.74 5.49
CA ALA A 21 1.37 -4.58 6.43
C ALA A 21 0.02 -4.35 5.74
N LEU A 22 0.00 -3.65 4.60
CA LEU A 22 -1.23 -3.13 3.98
C LEU A 22 -2.26 -4.21 3.65
N GLN A 23 -1.80 -5.40 3.28
CA GLN A 23 -2.64 -6.55 2.92
C GLN A 23 -3.57 -7.05 4.04
N TYR A 24 -3.31 -6.70 5.31
CA TYR A 24 -4.05 -7.18 6.48
C TYR A 24 -4.90 -6.11 7.14
N LEU A 25 -4.76 -4.85 6.73
CA LEU A 25 -5.53 -3.75 7.29
C LEU A 25 -6.99 -3.83 6.81
N ASP A 26 -7.90 -3.47 7.71
CA ASP A 26 -9.32 -3.35 7.43
C ASP A 26 -9.63 -2.08 6.61
N TYR A 27 -8.76 -1.08 6.63
CA TYR A 27 -8.78 0.11 5.77
C TYR A 27 -7.67 0.10 4.70
N GLU A 28 -7.75 1.03 3.73
CA GLU A 28 -6.69 1.21 2.74
C GLU A 28 -5.80 2.42 3.06
N LEU A 29 -4.58 2.41 2.51
CA LEU A 29 -3.62 3.49 2.69
C LEU A 29 -4.18 4.88 2.31
N PRO A 30 -4.91 5.06 1.18
CA PRO A 30 -5.51 6.35 0.87
C PRO A 30 -6.53 6.80 1.93
N ASP A 31 -7.32 5.88 2.51
CA ASP A 31 -8.29 6.21 3.55
C ASP A 31 -7.61 6.71 4.82
N LEU A 32 -6.51 6.06 5.22
CA LEU A 32 -5.69 6.53 6.33
C LEU A 32 -5.19 7.95 6.06
N LEU A 33 -4.54 8.18 4.91
CA LEU A 33 -3.95 9.47 4.58
C LEU A 33 -4.99 10.60 4.49
N ALA A 34 -6.20 10.30 4.03
CA ALA A 34 -7.33 11.23 3.98
C ALA A 34 -7.86 11.59 5.37
N SER A 35 -7.69 10.71 6.37
CA SER A 35 -8.15 10.93 7.75
C SER A 35 -7.21 11.76 8.62
N LEU A 36 -6.00 12.03 8.14
CA LEU A 36 -4.96 12.82 8.84
C LEU A 36 -5.14 14.30 8.53
N ASP A 37 -5.13 15.14 9.57
CA ASP A 37 -5.16 16.61 9.43
C ASP A 37 -3.91 17.13 8.70
N ALA A 38 -2.77 16.49 8.93
CA ALA A 38 -1.48 16.77 8.33
C ALA A 38 -0.87 15.48 7.77
N SER A 39 -1.24 15.11 6.54
CA SER A 39 -0.74 13.89 5.89
C SER A 39 0.76 13.98 5.54
N PRO A 40 1.53 12.90 5.72
CA PRO A 40 2.98 12.86 5.46
C PRO A 40 3.36 13.25 4.03
N ARG A 41 4.47 13.98 3.89
CA ARG A 41 4.98 14.36 2.56
C ARG A 41 5.49 13.16 1.76
N HIS A 42 6.08 12.20 2.47
CA HIS A 42 6.70 11.01 1.89
C HIS A 42 5.97 9.77 2.38
N VAL A 43 5.60 8.89 1.45
CA VAL A 43 4.95 7.62 1.77
C VAL A 43 5.68 6.52 1.01
N LEU A 44 6.29 5.60 1.75
CA LEU A 44 7.00 4.47 1.19
C LEU A 44 6.22 3.20 1.47
N VAL A 45 5.78 2.55 0.40
CA VAL A 45 5.14 1.24 0.42
C VAL A 45 6.17 0.22 0.01
N ASN A 46 6.35 -0.84 0.79
CA ASN A 46 7.32 -1.90 0.49
C ASN A 46 6.72 -3.26 0.80
N LEU A 47 7.27 -4.33 0.19
CA LEU A 47 6.81 -5.71 0.39
C LEU A 47 5.28 -5.84 0.22
N SER A 48 4.70 -5.14 -0.76
CA SER A 48 3.24 -5.09 -0.93
C SER A 48 2.76 -5.88 -2.14
N PRO A 49 1.69 -6.68 -2.00
CA PRO A 49 1.12 -7.43 -3.12
C PRO A 49 0.27 -6.49 -3.99
N ILE A 50 0.87 -6.01 -5.08
CA ILE A 50 0.21 -5.07 -6.00
C ILE A 50 0.05 -5.75 -7.37
N HIS A 51 -1.19 -5.88 -7.83
CA HIS A 51 -1.53 -6.40 -9.15
C HIS A 51 -1.60 -5.26 -10.17
N PRO A 52 -1.06 -5.43 -11.39
CA PRO A 52 -1.00 -4.35 -12.38
C PRO A 52 -2.36 -3.87 -12.88
N GLU A 53 -3.42 -4.69 -12.77
CA GLU A 53 -4.72 -4.38 -13.38
C GLU A 53 -5.86 -4.15 -12.38
N HIS A 54 -5.94 -4.94 -11.31
CA HIS A 54 -7.15 -5.00 -10.47
C HIS A 54 -6.84 -5.56 -9.09
N GLY A 55 -7.54 -5.06 -8.07
CA GLY A 55 -7.47 -5.58 -6.71
C GLY A 55 -8.35 -6.80 -6.50
N PHE A 56 -8.01 -7.63 -5.51
CA PHE A 56 -8.83 -8.76 -5.07
C PHE A 56 -8.46 -9.19 -3.65
N PHE A 57 -9.31 -10.01 -3.04
CA PHE A 57 -9.00 -10.70 -1.80
C PHE A 57 -8.71 -12.18 -2.06
N THR A 58 -7.78 -12.72 -1.30
CA THR A 58 -7.47 -14.14 -1.21
C THR A 58 -7.19 -14.51 0.25
N LEU A 59 -6.79 -15.75 0.50
CA LEU A 59 -6.33 -16.21 1.80
C LEU A 59 -4.82 -16.37 1.79
N GLN A 60 -4.18 -16.01 2.89
CA GLN A 60 -2.79 -16.34 3.14
C GLN A 60 -2.69 -17.33 4.29
N ASN A 61 -2.02 -18.44 4.04
CA ASN A 61 -1.64 -19.39 5.08
C ASN A 61 -0.28 -18.98 5.68
N LEU A 62 -0.28 -18.59 6.94
CA LEU A 62 0.91 -18.20 7.72
C LEU A 62 1.49 -19.38 8.51
N GLY A 63 1.01 -20.61 8.28
CA GLY A 63 1.38 -21.83 8.99
C GLY A 63 0.63 -22.01 10.32
N ILE A 64 0.44 -20.91 11.07
CA ILE A 64 -0.29 -20.91 12.35
C ILE A 64 -1.74 -20.43 12.24
N ALA A 65 -2.05 -19.71 11.15
CA ALA A 65 -3.35 -19.13 10.90
C ALA A 65 -3.56 -18.95 9.39
N VAL A 66 -4.83 -18.85 9.01
CA VAL A 66 -5.23 -18.44 7.66
C VAL A 66 -5.94 -17.11 7.79
N CYS A 67 -5.38 -16.08 7.14
CA CYS A 67 -5.89 -14.72 7.23
C CYS A 67 -6.41 -14.24 5.87
N PRO A 68 -7.43 -13.37 5.84
CA PRO A 68 -7.73 -12.58 4.66
C PRO A 68 -6.49 -11.81 4.19
N TYR A 69 -6.30 -11.76 2.88
CA TYR A 69 -5.13 -11.17 2.25
C TYR A 69 -5.57 -10.29 1.07
N ARG A 70 -5.42 -8.97 1.22
CA ARG A 70 -5.76 -8.00 0.17
C ARG A 70 -4.59 -7.90 -0.81
N VAL A 71 -4.90 -8.08 -2.10
CA VAL A 71 -4.03 -7.70 -3.22
C VAL A 71 -4.57 -6.39 -3.79
N VAL A 72 -3.73 -5.37 -3.84
CA VAL A 72 -4.13 -4.02 -4.26
C VAL A 72 -3.99 -3.90 -5.78
N GLY A 73 -4.96 -3.27 -6.45
CA GLY A 73 -4.83 -2.94 -7.87
C GLY A 73 -4.03 -1.65 -8.05
N LEU A 74 -2.97 -1.68 -8.86
CA LEU A 74 -2.13 -0.50 -9.11
C LEU A 74 -2.92 0.70 -9.66
N PRO A 75 -3.83 0.55 -10.66
CA PRO A 75 -4.52 1.70 -11.24
C PRO A 75 -5.41 2.41 -10.21
N ASP A 76 -6.12 1.65 -9.37
CA ASP A 76 -6.97 2.19 -8.32
C ASP A 76 -6.15 2.88 -7.23
N LEU A 77 -5.11 2.21 -6.71
CA LEU A 77 -4.19 2.80 -5.73
C LEU A 77 -3.60 4.12 -6.25
N GLN A 78 -3.11 4.12 -7.48
CA GLN A 78 -2.52 5.32 -8.08
C GLN A 78 -3.55 6.44 -8.20
N ALA A 79 -4.75 6.16 -8.71
CA ALA A 79 -5.80 7.16 -8.86
C ALA A 79 -6.23 7.77 -7.51
N ARG A 80 -6.41 6.92 -6.49
CA ARG A 80 -6.79 7.36 -5.13
C ARG A 80 -5.68 8.19 -4.49
N MET A 81 -4.42 7.78 -4.63
CA MET A 81 -3.26 8.53 -4.15
C MET A 81 -3.11 9.89 -4.87
N GLN A 82 -3.33 9.92 -6.19
CA GLN A 82 -3.37 11.16 -6.98
C GLN A 82 -4.46 12.11 -6.52
N GLY A 83 -5.66 11.60 -6.19
CA GLY A 83 -6.74 12.39 -5.60
C GLY A 83 -6.37 13.07 -4.28
N LEU A 84 -5.38 12.54 -3.56
CA LEU A 84 -4.83 13.10 -2.32
C LEU A 84 -3.60 14.00 -2.55
N GLY A 85 -3.24 14.25 -3.81
CA GLY A 85 -2.09 15.07 -4.20
C GLY A 85 -0.75 14.34 -4.16
N TYR A 86 -0.75 13.01 -4.15
CA TYR A 86 0.47 12.21 -4.24
C TYR A 86 0.75 11.78 -5.68
N ALA A 87 2.02 11.74 -6.05
CA ALA A 87 2.48 11.11 -7.29
C ALA A 87 3.47 10.00 -6.97
N ILE A 88 3.48 8.96 -7.81
CA ILE A 88 4.56 7.97 -7.79
C ILE A 88 5.84 8.68 -8.21
N HIS A 89 6.84 8.65 -7.34
CA HIS A 89 8.16 9.18 -7.61
C HIS A 89 9.14 8.09 -7.99
N ASP A 90 8.98 6.89 -7.43
CA ASP A 90 9.79 5.71 -7.77
C ASP A 90 9.00 4.42 -7.51
N GLN A 91 9.38 3.34 -8.20
CA GLN A 91 8.80 2.00 -8.08
C GLN A 91 9.86 0.93 -8.34
N TRP A 92 9.84 -0.14 -7.55
CA TRP A 92 10.76 -1.27 -7.70
C TRP A 92 10.07 -2.61 -7.47
N GLU A 93 10.69 -3.66 -7.99
CA GLU A 93 10.23 -5.04 -7.87
C GLU A 93 11.03 -5.79 -6.80
N LEU A 94 10.35 -6.71 -6.10
CA LEU A 94 10.90 -7.61 -5.11
C LEU A 94 10.64 -9.06 -5.57
N PRO A 95 11.50 -9.61 -6.45
CA PRO A 95 11.27 -10.90 -7.11
C PRO A 95 11.30 -12.09 -6.14
N GLU A 96 11.91 -11.92 -4.96
CA GLU A 96 11.95 -12.94 -3.91
C GLU A 96 10.58 -13.20 -3.26
N ARG A 97 9.59 -12.34 -3.50
CA ARG A 97 8.21 -12.51 -3.01
C ARG A 97 7.25 -12.62 -4.19
N HIS A 98 6.43 -13.66 -4.20
CA HIS A 98 5.44 -13.89 -5.23
C HIS A 98 4.14 -14.44 -4.62
N LEU A 99 3.07 -14.40 -5.41
CA LEU A 99 1.76 -14.92 -5.01
C LEU A 99 1.18 -15.75 -6.15
N ARG A 100 0.66 -16.94 -5.81
CA ARG A 100 -0.06 -17.82 -6.73
C ARG A 100 -1.37 -18.22 -6.06
N VAL A 101 -2.49 -17.85 -6.65
CA VAL A 101 -3.80 -18.35 -6.23
C VAL A 101 -4.10 -19.64 -7.01
N PRO A 102 -4.32 -20.78 -6.34
CA PRO A 102 -4.68 -22.02 -7.01
C PRO A 102 -5.89 -21.84 -7.92
N PHE A 103 -5.83 -22.44 -9.12
CA PHE A 103 -6.91 -22.43 -10.12
C PHE A 103 -7.33 -21.03 -10.63
N ALA A 104 -6.55 -19.97 -10.34
CA ALA A 104 -6.80 -18.61 -10.81
C ALA A 104 -5.53 -18.00 -11.44
N PRO A 105 -5.15 -18.41 -12.66
CA PRO A 105 -3.90 -17.97 -13.29
C PRO A 105 -3.83 -16.46 -13.55
N SER A 106 -4.98 -15.78 -13.67
CA SER A 106 -5.08 -14.33 -13.78
C SER A 106 -4.87 -13.59 -12.44
N ARG A 107 -4.77 -14.31 -11.32
CA ARG A 107 -4.57 -13.77 -9.97
C ARG A 107 -3.21 -14.20 -9.42
N ARG A 108 -2.16 -13.90 -10.17
CA ARG A 108 -0.77 -14.20 -9.82
C ARG A 108 0.04 -12.91 -9.75
N LEU A 109 1.01 -12.89 -8.85
CA LEU A 109 2.02 -11.83 -8.76
C LEU A 109 3.38 -12.47 -8.86
N ASP A 110 4.17 -12.10 -9.87
CA ASP A 110 5.51 -12.65 -10.07
C ASP A 110 6.55 -12.00 -9.16
N HIS A 111 6.28 -10.78 -8.69
CA HIS A 111 7.04 -10.07 -7.69
C HIS A 111 6.08 -9.34 -6.74
N TYR A 112 6.59 -8.90 -5.60
CA TYR A 112 5.93 -7.85 -4.81
C TYR A 112 6.49 -6.50 -5.26
N THR A 113 5.76 -5.44 -4.95
CA THR A 113 6.12 -4.09 -5.42
C THR A 113 6.43 -3.20 -4.23
N GLY A 114 7.47 -2.39 -4.39
CA GLY A 114 7.67 -1.20 -3.58
C GLY A 114 7.36 0.06 -4.40
N ILE A 115 6.75 1.05 -3.75
CA ILE A 115 6.36 2.32 -4.36
C ILE A 115 6.71 3.45 -3.41
N TYR A 116 7.38 4.47 -3.92
CA TYR A 116 7.55 5.73 -3.24
C TYR A 116 6.56 6.76 -3.81
N PHE A 117 5.62 7.17 -2.97
CA PHE A 117 4.72 8.29 -3.24
C PHE A 117 5.24 9.57 -2.59
N ARG A 118 5.22 10.66 -3.35
CA ARG A 118 5.56 11.99 -2.88
C ARG A 118 4.39 12.94 -3.06
N ARG A 119 4.00 13.62 -1.98
CA ARG A 119 2.99 14.68 -2.03
C ARG A 119 3.52 15.86 -2.82
N GLN A 120 2.77 16.29 -3.83
CA GLN A 120 3.11 17.45 -4.63
C GLN A 120 2.85 18.72 -3.83
N ALA A 121 3.70 19.73 -4.01
CA ALA A 121 3.37 21.05 -3.49
C ALA A 121 2.15 21.58 -4.24
N PRO A 122 1.20 22.26 -3.58
CA PRO A 122 0.11 22.92 -4.29
C PRO A 122 0.72 23.89 -5.30
N SER A 123 0.31 23.76 -6.57
CA SER A 123 0.70 24.68 -7.63
C SER A 123 0.37 26.10 -7.18
N ARG A 124 1.38 26.95 -7.05
CA ARG A 124 1.17 28.38 -6.82
C ARG A 124 0.60 28.97 -8.12
N HIS A 125 -0.66 29.36 -8.11
CA HIS A 125 -1.24 30.26 -9.12
C HIS A 125 -0.88 31.70 -8.79
#